data_AF-A0A2H1V7W4-F1
#
_entry.id   AF-A0A2H1V7W4-F1
#
_cell.length_a   1.000
_cell.length_b   1.000
_cell.length_c   1.000
_cell.angle_alpha   90.00
_cell.angle_beta   90.00
_cell.angle_gamma   90.00
#
_symmetry.space_group_name_H-M   'P 1'
#
loop_
_entity.id
_entity.type
_entity.pdbx_description
1 polymer ?
#
loop_
_entity_poly.entity_id
_entity_poly.type
_entity_poly.pdbx_seq_one_letter_code
_entity_poly.pdbx_strand_id
1 'polypeptide(L)'
;MSSAQKATDYSGVRMIVSGFGRTDDLWNGGATSEILLWVHQRGISNAECKSWYPTSTVIQDETICVASYDNPSQSACQGDSGGPLTIEDADGKRTQVGIVSFVSVAGCNSPFPAGYVRPGYYHDWFTEVTGIDFDWDSDALVPPVSGEDQPTPSPEDSSSAESSESASSEEGQKVRVVN
;
A
#
# COMPACT_ATOMS: atom_id res chain seq x y z
N MET A 1 8.63 -2.10 4.20
CA MET A 1 7.80 -2.53 5.33
C MET A 1 8.71 -2.72 6.53
N SER A 2 8.48 -2.02 7.63
CA SER A 2 9.28 -2.11 8.88
C SER A 2 8.37 -2.28 10.09
N SER A 3 8.92 -2.68 11.24
CA SER A 3 8.16 -2.84 12.49
C SER A 3 7.53 -1.52 12.95
N ALA A 4 8.09 -0.38 12.52
CA ALA A 4 7.49 0.94 12.73
C ALA A 4 6.05 1.06 12.20
N GLN A 5 5.65 0.21 11.24
CA GLN A 5 4.30 0.18 10.67
C GLN A 5 3.27 -0.57 11.55
N LYS A 6 3.70 -1.20 12.64
CA LYS A 6 2.88 -1.98 13.58
C LYS A 6 1.69 -1.22 14.13
N ALA A 7 1.83 0.07 14.36
CA ALA A 7 0.77 0.93 14.93
C ALA A 7 0.49 2.18 14.09
N THR A 8 0.94 2.23 12.83
CA THR A 8 0.70 3.39 11.96
C THR A 8 -0.79 3.60 11.75
N ASP A 9 -1.24 4.82 12.05
CA ASP A 9 -2.57 5.27 11.67
C ASP A 9 -2.57 5.66 10.19
N TYR A 10 -3.40 4.98 9.41
CA TYR A 10 -3.55 5.26 8.00
C TYR A 10 -4.85 6.03 7.68
N SER A 11 -5.51 6.59 8.69
CA SER A 11 -6.73 7.38 8.51
C SER A 11 -6.49 8.54 7.53
N GLY A 12 -7.32 8.61 6.49
CA GLY A 12 -7.22 9.63 5.44
C GLY A 12 -6.17 9.35 4.36
N VAL A 13 -5.30 8.35 4.53
CA VAL A 13 -4.28 7.99 3.53
C VAL A 13 -4.97 7.38 2.29
N ARG A 14 -4.59 7.84 1.09
CA ARG A 14 -5.01 7.23 -0.17
C ARG A 14 -4.23 5.93 -0.37
N MET A 15 -4.95 4.86 -0.65
CA MET A 15 -4.42 3.53 -0.84
C MET A 15 -4.86 2.96 -2.18
N ILE A 16 -4.17 1.91 -2.62
CA ILE A 16 -4.50 1.16 -3.82
C ILE A 16 -4.61 -0.32 -3.45
N VAL A 17 -5.76 -0.92 -3.71
CA VAL A 17 -5.92 -2.37 -3.76
C VAL A 17 -5.92 -2.82 -5.21
N SER A 18 -5.26 -3.93 -5.49
CA SER A 18 -5.18 -4.49 -6.85
C SER A 18 -5.40 -6.00 -6.83
N GLY A 19 -6.04 -6.52 -7.89
CA GLY A 19 -6.29 -7.95 -8.01
C GLY A 19 -7.05 -8.34 -9.28
N PHE A 20 -7.41 -9.63 -9.34
CA PHE A 20 -8.15 -10.28 -10.42
C PHE A 20 -9.52 -10.77 -9.95
N GLY A 21 -9.95 -10.33 -8.76
CA GLY A 21 -11.24 -10.66 -8.20
C GLY A 21 -12.40 -10.16 -9.05
N ARG A 22 -13.61 -10.37 -8.53
CA ARG A 22 -14.82 -9.95 -9.22
C ARG A 22 -14.90 -8.43 -9.32
N THR A 23 -15.46 -7.95 -10.42
CA THR A 23 -15.72 -6.50 -10.60
C THR A 23 -17.10 -6.08 -10.12
N ASP A 24 -17.90 -7.00 -9.59
CA ASP A 24 -19.25 -6.78 -9.04
C ASP A 24 -19.59 -7.91 -8.05
N ASP A 25 -20.67 -7.73 -7.31
CA ASP A 25 -21.22 -8.75 -6.45
C ASP A 25 -21.69 -9.98 -7.24
N LEU A 26 -21.59 -11.14 -6.59
CA LEU A 26 -22.01 -12.42 -7.16
C LEU A 26 -23.48 -12.41 -7.64
N TRP A 27 -24.37 -11.80 -6.86
CA TRP A 27 -25.81 -11.72 -7.18
C TRP A 27 -26.14 -10.74 -8.32
N ASN A 28 -25.20 -9.87 -8.69
CA ASN A 28 -25.31 -8.99 -9.86
C ASN A 28 -24.67 -9.60 -11.13
N GLY A 29 -24.19 -10.85 -11.04
CA GLY A 29 -23.49 -11.51 -12.15
C GLY A 29 -22.01 -11.14 -12.25
N GLY A 30 -21.39 -10.67 -11.15
CA GLY A 30 -19.98 -10.34 -11.10
C GLY A 30 -19.07 -11.49 -11.53
N ALA A 31 -18.21 -11.23 -12.52
CA ALA A 31 -17.19 -12.14 -13.01
C ALA A 31 -15.80 -11.68 -12.56
N THR A 32 -14.89 -12.64 -12.39
CA THR A 32 -13.46 -12.36 -12.17
C THR A 32 -12.85 -11.70 -13.39
N SER A 33 -11.85 -10.85 -13.17
CA SER A 33 -11.14 -10.19 -14.26
C SER A 33 -10.00 -11.07 -14.80
N GLU A 34 -9.82 -11.10 -16.12
CA GLU A 34 -8.66 -11.74 -16.78
C GLU A 34 -7.42 -10.84 -16.79
N ILE A 35 -7.61 -9.54 -16.53
CA ILE A 35 -6.53 -8.55 -16.44
C ILE A 35 -6.44 -8.00 -15.02
N LEU A 36 -5.24 -7.58 -14.61
CA LEU A 36 -5.06 -6.96 -13.30
C LEU A 36 -5.84 -5.64 -13.27
N LEU A 37 -6.65 -5.46 -12.24
CA LEU A 37 -7.38 -4.24 -11.97
C LEU A 37 -6.94 -3.66 -10.63
N TRP A 38 -7.27 -2.39 -10.41
CA TRP A 38 -7.04 -1.70 -9.15
C TRP A 38 -8.05 -0.58 -8.95
N VAL A 39 -8.23 -0.21 -7.69
CA VAL A 39 -9.07 0.93 -7.28
C VAL A 39 -8.39 1.71 -6.17
N HIS A 40 -8.75 2.98 -6.03
CA HIS A 40 -8.36 3.78 -4.88
C HIS A 40 -9.28 3.51 -3.69
N GLN A 41 -8.70 3.52 -2.51
CA GLN A 41 -9.43 3.47 -1.24
C GLN A 41 -8.85 4.50 -0.27
N ARG A 42 -9.57 4.77 0.81
CA ARG A 42 -9.14 5.69 1.86
C ARG A 42 -9.05 4.94 3.19
N GLY A 43 -7.91 4.98 3.85
CA GLY A 43 -7.79 4.42 5.20
C GLY A 43 -8.72 5.12 6.19
N ILE A 44 -9.25 4.35 7.13
CA ILE A 44 -10.09 4.84 8.24
C ILE A 44 -9.65 4.20 9.56
N SER A 45 -9.97 4.85 10.67
CA SER A 45 -9.64 4.32 12.00
C SER A 45 -10.40 3.03 12.29
N ASN A 46 -9.83 2.15 13.12
CA ASN A 46 -10.56 0.95 13.56
C ASN A 46 -11.82 1.30 14.37
N ALA A 47 -11.85 2.45 15.06
CA ALA A 47 -13.03 2.93 15.77
C ALA A 47 -14.17 3.30 14.81
N GLU A 48 -13.85 4.03 13.74
CA GLU A 48 -14.80 4.34 12.67
C GLU A 48 -15.29 3.05 12.02
N CYS A 49 -14.39 2.13 11.68
CA CYS A 49 -14.74 0.83 11.09
C CYS A 49 -15.67 0.00 12.00
N LYS A 50 -15.40 -0.05 13.32
CA LYS A 50 -16.26 -0.72 14.30
C LYS A 50 -17.66 -0.12 14.38
N SER A 51 -17.84 1.17 14.05
CA SER A 51 -19.19 1.77 13.99
C SER A 51 -20.06 1.16 12.88
N TRP A 52 -19.45 0.69 11.78
CA TRP A 52 -20.13 -0.08 10.72
C TRP A 52 -20.33 -1.55 11.08
N TYR A 53 -19.49 -2.09 11.95
CA TYR A 53 -19.49 -3.49 12.38
C TYR A 53 -19.50 -3.62 13.92
N PRO A 54 -20.61 -3.26 14.60
CA PRO A 54 -20.63 -3.12 16.05
C PRO A 54 -20.37 -4.41 16.84
N THR A 55 -20.60 -5.57 16.22
CA THR A 55 -20.37 -6.89 16.81
C THR A 55 -19.07 -7.54 16.34
N SER A 56 -18.22 -6.83 15.60
CA SER A 56 -17.00 -7.40 15.06
C SER A 56 -15.97 -7.67 16.15
N THR A 57 -15.51 -8.92 16.21
CA THR A 57 -14.37 -9.33 17.03
C THR A 57 -13.05 -9.33 16.24
N VAL A 58 -13.12 -9.18 14.91
CA VAL A 58 -11.96 -9.26 14.02
C VAL A 58 -11.27 -7.92 13.80
N ILE A 59 -11.98 -6.80 13.94
CA ILE A 59 -11.38 -5.47 13.80
C ILE A 59 -10.61 -5.15 15.08
N GLN A 60 -9.30 -5.25 15.04
CA GLN A 60 -8.38 -4.97 16.16
C GLN A 60 -7.09 -4.29 15.63
N ASP A 61 -6.04 -4.21 16.43
CA ASP A 61 -4.79 -3.51 16.10
C ASP A 61 -4.08 -4.13 14.87
N GLU A 62 -4.22 -5.44 14.69
CA GLU A 62 -3.80 -6.24 13.54
C GLU A 62 -4.64 -6.01 12.27
N THR A 63 -5.62 -5.10 12.31
CA THR A 63 -6.51 -4.78 11.18
C THR A 63 -6.27 -3.36 10.67
N ILE A 64 -6.18 -3.21 9.35
CA ILE A 64 -6.34 -1.93 8.66
C ILE A 64 -7.73 -1.92 8.05
N CYS A 65 -8.50 -0.87 8.32
CA CYS A 65 -9.78 -0.65 7.66
C CYS A 65 -9.66 0.44 6.60
N VAL A 66 -10.39 0.27 5.51
CA VAL A 66 -10.46 1.26 4.43
C VAL A 66 -11.92 1.44 4.02
N ALA A 67 -12.29 2.68 3.73
CA ALA A 67 -13.53 3.02 3.05
C ALA A 67 -13.25 3.20 1.55
N SER A 68 -14.30 3.14 0.74
CA SER A 68 -14.23 3.53 -0.67
C SER A 68 -13.75 4.99 -0.79
N TYR A 69 -13.03 5.32 -1.87
CA TYR A 69 -12.37 6.63 -1.97
C TYR A 69 -13.36 7.73 -2.38
N ASP A 70 -13.96 7.60 -3.57
CA ASP A 70 -14.97 8.54 -4.11
C ASP A 70 -16.20 7.85 -4.71
N ASN A 71 -16.13 6.55 -4.99
CA ASN A 71 -17.26 5.73 -5.42
C ASN A 71 -17.49 4.56 -4.45
N PRO A 72 -18.72 4.32 -3.96
CA PRO A 72 -19.02 3.18 -3.08
C PRO A 72 -18.56 1.82 -3.62
N SER A 73 -18.49 1.65 -4.96
CA SER A 73 -18.03 0.43 -5.63
C SER A 73 -16.52 0.19 -5.57
N GLN A 74 -15.73 1.15 -5.09
CA GLN A 74 -14.28 1.00 -4.96
C GLN A 74 -13.90 0.18 -3.72
N SER A 75 -13.98 -1.13 -3.89
CA SER A 75 -13.57 -2.10 -2.88
C SER A 75 -12.79 -3.25 -3.50
N ALA A 76 -12.03 -3.98 -2.68
CA ALA A 76 -11.71 -5.36 -2.99
C ALA A 76 -13.02 -6.17 -3.11
N CYS A 77 -13.02 -7.24 -3.89
CA CYS A 77 -14.16 -8.14 -4.01
C CYS A 77 -13.75 -9.62 -3.89
N GLN A 78 -14.73 -10.50 -4.00
CA GLN A 78 -14.52 -11.94 -3.96
C GLN A 78 -13.53 -12.39 -5.04
N GLY A 79 -12.41 -12.98 -4.62
CA GLY A 79 -11.29 -13.36 -5.47
C GLY A 79 -10.03 -12.51 -5.27
N ASP A 80 -10.12 -11.39 -4.56
CA ASP A 80 -8.95 -10.55 -4.21
C ASP A 80 -8.30 -10.94 -2.88
N SER A 81 -8.86 -11.91 -2.14
CA SER A 81 -8.35 -12.36 -0.84
C SER A 81 -6.86 -12.71 -0.89
N GLY A 82 -6.07 -12.15 0.03
CA GLY A 82 -4.62 -12.29 0.05
C GLY A 82 -3.86 -11.30 -0.85
N GLY A 83 -4.57 -10.51 -1.66
CA GLY A 83 -4.00 -9.49 -2.52
C GLY A 83 -3.43 -8.28 -1.76
N PRO A 84 -2.59 -7.47 -2.41
CA PRO A 84 -1.91 -6.36 -1.75
C PRO A 84 -2.79 -5.11 -1.61
N LEU A 85 -2.66 -4.44 -0.47
CA LEU A 85 -3.05 -3.05 -0.26
C LEU A 85 -1.75 -2.23 -0.15
N THR A 86 -1.62 -1.22 -0.99
CA THR A 86 -0.41 -0.41 -1.12
C THR A 86 -0.67 1.07 -0.89
N ILE A 87 0.36 1.79 -0.46
CA ILE A 87 0.43 3.25 -0.43
C ILE A 87 1.58 3.71 -1.32
N GLU A 88 1.52 4.96 -1.75
CA GLU A 88 2.64 5.66 -2.36
C GLU A 88 3.33 6.48 -1.28
N ASP A 89 4.62 6.22 -1.06
CA ASP A 89 5.46 6.92 -0.09
C ASP A 89 5.89 8.29 -0.64
N ALA A 90 6.47 9.13 0.24
CA ALA A 90 6.91 10.49 -0.14
C ALA A 90 8.00 10.49 -1.23
N ASP A 91 8.75 9.39 -1.38
CA ASP A 91 9.76 9.20 -2.43
C ASP A 91 9.18 8.61 -3.73
N GLY A 92 7.86 8.47 -3.82
CA GLY A 92 7.14 7.93 -4.98
C GLY A 92 7.18 6.40 -5.09
N LYS A 93 7.82 5.70 -4.14
CA LYS A 93 7.80 4.24 -4.12
C LYS A 93 6.48 3.72 -3.58
N ARG A 94 6.14 2.49 -3.98
CA ARG A 94 4.98 1.79 -3.42
C ARG A 94 5.39 0.86 -2.30
N THR A 95 4.78 1.06 -1.14
CA THR A 95 4.90 0.16 -0.01
C THR A 95 3.59 -0.58 0.17
N GLN A 96 3.65 -1.91 0.19
CA GLN A 96 2.53 -2.71 0.67
C GLN A 96 2.36 -2.44 2.17
N VAL A 97 1.13 -2.21 2.61
CA VAL A 97 0.80 -1.95 4.02
C VAL A 97 -0.28 -2.89 4.54
N GLY A 98 -1.00 -3.58 3.65
CA GLY A 98 -2.07 -4.48 4.01
C GLY A 98 -2.21 -5.68 3.08
N ILE A 99 -2.97 -6.65 3.54
CA ILE A 99 -3.35 -7.86 2.80
C ILE A 99 -4.87 -7.98 2.86
N VAL A 100 -5.53 -8.08 1.69
CA VAL A 100 -7.00 -8.19 1.60
C VAL A 100 -7.48 -9.35 2.47
N SER A 101 -8.37 -9.06 3.43
CA SER A 101 -8.89 -10.05 4.38
C SER A 101 -10.39 -10.26 4.23
N PHE A 102 -11.18 -9.20 4.43
CA PHE A 102 -12.63 -9.30 4.39
C PHE A 102 -13.28 -8.09 3.70
N VAL A 103 -14.48 -8.36 3.19
CA VAL A 103 -15.42 -7.38 2.66
C VAL A 103 -16.77 -7.59 3.34
N SER A 104 -17.65 -6.60 3.29
CA SER A 104 -18.98 -6.72 3.89
C SER A 104 -19.80 -7.84 3.25
N VAL A 105 -20.61 -8.51 4.07
CA VAL A 105 -21.65 -9.44 3.57
C VAL A 105 -22.71 -8.74 2.73
N ALA A 106 -22.81 -7.40 2.84
CA ALA A 106 -23.68 -6.58 2.00
C ALA A 106 -23.15 -6.42 0.57
N GLY A 107 -21.95 -6.91 0.27
CA GLY A 107 -21.32 -6.85 -1.05
C GLY A 107 -20.14 -5.88 -1.13
N CYS A 108 -19.30 -6.08 -2.15
CA CYS A 108 -18.17 -5.20 -2.46
C CYS A 108 -18.61 -3.90 -3.14
N ASN A 109 -19.85 -3.84 -3.64
CA ASN A 109 -20.48 -2.61 -4.14
C ASN A 109 -21.25 -1.81 -3.06
N SER A 110 -21.21 -2.28 -1.81
CA SER A 110 -21.81 -1.56 -0.70
C SER A 110 -20.84 -0.51 -0.13
N PRO A 111 -21.33 0.57 0.51
CA PRO A 111 -20.47 1.59 1.11
C PRO A 111 -19.77 1.12 2.40
N PHE A 112 -19.88 -0.16 2.75
CA PHE A 112 -19.30 -0.69 3.98
C PHE A 112 -17.78 -0.79 3.86
N PRO A 113 -17.01 -0.42 4.91
CA PRO A 113 -15.56 -0.53 4.88
C PRO A 113 -15.06 -1.96 4.67
N ALA A 114 -13.96 -2.13 3.96
CA ALA A 114 -13.24 -3.40 3.85
C ALA A 114 -12.10 -3.47 4.87
N GLY A 115 -11.72 -4.70 5.25
CA GLY A 115 -10.67 -4.95 6.23
C GLY A 115 -9.51 -5.75 5.67
N TYR A 116 -8.32 -5.40 6.14
CA TYR A 116 -7.04 -5.89 5.66
C TYR A 116 -6.19 -6.30 6.86
N VAL A 117 -5.44 -7.38 6.73
CA VAL A 117 -4.42 -7.74 7.73
C VAL A 117 -3.34 -6.68 7.72
N ARG A 118 -2.87 -6.26 8.90
CA ARG A 118 -1.72 -5.37 9.11
C ARG A 118 -0.44 -6.20 9.23
N PRO A 119 0.43 -6.29 8.21
CA PRO A 119 1.64 -7.12 8.27
C PRO A 119 2.61 -6.64 9.35
N GLY A 120 2.72 -5.31 9.55
CA GLY A 120 3.55 -4.72 10.61
C GLY A 120 3.27 -5.25 12.01
N TYR A 121 2.04 -5.69 12.29
CA TYR A 121 1.68 -6.31 13.58
C TYR A 121 2.37 -7.65 13.81
N TYR A 122 2.64 -8.40 12.73
CA TYR A 122 3.21 -9.74 12.77
C TYR A 122 4.73 -9.77 12.55
N HIS A 123 5.41 -8.61 12.52
CA HIS A 123 6.87 -8.56 12.30
C HIS A 123 7.65 -9.36 13.35
N ASP A 124 7.28 -9.28 14.63
CA ASP A 124 7.91 -10.06 15.70
C ASP A 124 7.86 -11.57 15.39
N TRP A 125 6.71 -12.04 14.91
CA TRP A 125 6.50 -13.43 14.50
C TRP A 125 7.27 -13.78 13.21
N PHE A 126 7.29 -12.87 12.22
CA PHE A 126 8.09 -13.08 11.00
C PHE A 126 9.58 -13.23 11.33
N THR A 127 10.11 -12.39 12.22
CA THR A 127 11.51 -12.48 12.67
C THR A 127 11.76 -13.77 13.45
N GLU A 128 10.85 -14.18 14.34
CA GLU A 128 10.97 -15.46 15.06
C GLU A 128 11.06 -16.65 14.09
N VAL A 129 10.20 -16.68 13.06
CA VAL A 129 10.11 -17.82 12.12
C VAL A 129 11.25 -17.82 11.10
N THR A 130 11.65 -16.65 10.62
CA THR A 130 12.59 -16.53 9.47
C THR A 130 14.01 -16.17 9.87
N GLY A 131 14.21 -15.58 11.06
CA GLY A 131 15.47 -14.97 11.48
C GLY A 131 15.80 -13.66 10.75
N ILE A 132 14.89 -13.12 9.93
CA ILE A 132 15.09 -11.87 9.19
C ILE A 132 14.63 -10.71 10.07
N ASP A 133 15.50 -9.70 10.20
CA ASP A 133 15.13 -8.41 10.76
C ASP A 133 14.52 -7.53 9.66
N PHE A 134 13.27 -7.13 9.86
CA PHE A 134 12.52 -6.30 8.92
C PHE A 134 12.73 -4.79 9.15
N ASP A 135 13.46 -4.41 10.20
CA ASP A 135 13.92 -3.03 10.45
C ASP A 135 15.28 -2.76 9.78
N TRP A 136 15.49 -3.37 8.61
CA TRP A 136 16.75 -3.25 7.89
C TRP A 136 17.09 -1.78 7.62
N ASP A 137 18.27 -1.37 8.08
CA ASP A 137 18.86 -0.10 7.73
C ASP A 137 19.53 -0.25 6.36
N SER A 138 18.99 0.42 5.34
CA SER A 138 19.57 0.42 4.01
C SER A 138 20.96 1.02 3.97
N ASP A 139 21.27 1.91 4.91
CA ASP A 139 22.55 2.59 5.00
C ASP A 139 23.61 1.68 5.62
N ALA A 140 23.21 0.66 6.39
CA ALA A 140 24.13 -0.34 6.95
C ALA A 140 24.65 -1.34 5.90
N LEU A 141 24.05 -1.38 4.71
CA LEU A 141 24.53 -2.19 3.58
C LEU A 141 25.57 -1.44 2.73
N VAL A 142 25.74 -0.14 2.94
CA VAL A 142 26.87 0.60 2.37
C VAL A 142 28.08 0.20 3.20
N PRO A 143 29.05 -0.58 2.67
CA PRO A 143 30.27 -0.87 3.40
C PRO A 143 30.91 0.48 3.79
N PRO A 144 31.50 0.59 4.99
CA PRO A 144 32.22 1.81 5.34
C PRO A 144 33.21 2.07 4.23
N VAL A 145 33.11 3.24 3.58
CA VAL A 145 34.06 3.68 2.57
C VAL A 145 35.42 3.64 3.25
N SER A 146 36.19 2.59 2.98
CA SER A 146 37.54 2.45 3.48
C SER A 146 38.37 3.46 2.71
N GLY A 147 38.58 4.62 3.34
CA GLY A 147 39.57 5.66 3.06
C GLY A 147 39.93 5.93 1.60
N GLU A 148 39.63 7.13 1.11
CA GLU A 148 40.67 8.10 0.74
C GLU A 148 40.06 9.48 0.43
N ASP A 149 40.75 10.49 0.95
CA ASP A 149 40.73 11.92 0.63
C ASP A 149 39.44 12.75 0.76
N GLN A 150 39.36 13.37 1.93
CA GLN A 150 38.75 14.68 2.13
C GLN A 150 39.38 15.71 1.17
N PRO A 151 38.67 16.30 0.18
CA PRO A 151 39.22 17.41 -0.58
C PRO A 151 39.14 18.68 0.26
N THR A 152 40.31 19.25 0.54
CA THR A 152 40.49 20.60 1.09
C THR A 152 39.79 21.64 0.19
N PRO A 153 39.04 22.63 0.71
CA PRO A 153 38.37 23.61 -0.13
C PRO A 153 39.30 24.79 -0.44
N SER A 154 39.41 25.17 -1.72
CA SER A 154 39.89 26.49 -2.17
C SER A 154 39.70 26.70 -3.68
N PRO A 155 39.65 27.95 -4.18
CA PRO A 155 38.41 28.55 -4.68
C PRO A 155 38.41 28.87 -6.19
N GLU A 156 37.19 29.13 -6.69
CA GLU A 156 36.78 29.97 -7.84
C GLU A 156 37.49 29.77 -9.21
N ASP A 157 36.73 29.42 -10.25
CA ASP A 157 36.41 30.38 -11.32
C ASP A 157 35.31 29.89 -12.30
N SER A 158 34.67 30.88 -12.93
CA SER A 158 33.48 30.87 -13.79
C SER A 158 33.66 30.19 -15.16
N SER A 159 32.60 29.57 -15.71
CA SER A 159 32.10 29.82 -17.08
C SER A 159 30.94 28.90 -17.51
N SER A 160 29.88 29.55 -17.99
CA SER A 160 28.71 29.16 -18.79
C SER A 160 28.84 28.06 -19.86
N ALA A 161 27.77 27.25 -20.07
CA ALA A 161 26.88 27.24 -21.25
C ALA A 161 25.90 26.04 -21.29
N GLU A 162 24.73 26.25 -21.90
CA GLU A 162 23.53 25.39 -22.07
C GLU A 162 23.70 24.10 -22.91
N SER A 163 22.79 23.12 -22.69
CA SER A 163 21.91 22.45 -23.69
C SER A 163 21.34 21.14 -23.09
N SER A 164 20.05 21.05 -22.74
CA SER A 164 18.88 20.60 -23.53
C SER A 164 18.66 19.08 -23.62
N GLU A 165 17.49 18.66 -23.08
CA GLU A 165 16.61 17.53 -23.47
C GLU A 165 17.20 16.09 -23.42
N SER A 166 16.46 15.03 -23.09
CA SER A 166 15.02 14.77 -23.19
C SER A 166 14.60 13.69 -22.18
N ALA A 167 13.42 13.85 -21.59
CA ALA A 167 12.73 12.81 -20.86
C ALA A 167 12.28 11.68 -21.80
N SER A 168 12.68 10.44 -21.54
CA SER A 168 11.98 9.27 -22.07
C SER A 168 10.99 8.80 -21.01
N SER A 169 9.71 9.10 -21.25
CA SER A 169 8.60 8.48 -20.55
C SER A 169 8.61 6.97 -20.84
N GLU A 170 8.85 6.15 -19.82
CA GLU A 170 8.41 4.77 -19.86
C GLU A 170 6.88 4.79 -19.74
N GLU A 171 6.20 4.41 -20.83
CA GLU A 171 4.78 4.06 -20.83
C GLU A 171 4.59 2.86 -19.90
N GLY A 172 4.40 3.15 -18.62
CA GLY A 172 3.84 2.22 -17.66
C GLY A 172 2.47 1.78 -18.17
N GLN A 173 2.33 0.48 -18.37
CA GLN A 173 1.10 -0.21 -18.74
C GLN A 173 -0.12 0.47 -18.12
N LYS A 174 -1.01 1.00 -18.97
CA LYS A 174 -2.19 1.77 -18.55
C LYS A 174 -3.19 0.82 -17.89
N VAL A 175 -3.00 0.55 -16.60
CA VAL A 175 -3.86 -0.37 -15.84
C VAL A 175 -5.20 0.31 -15.55
N ARG A 176 -6.29 -0.37 -15.88
CA ARG A 176 -7.66 0.18 -15.89
C ARG A 176 -8.22 0.31 -14.48
N VAL A 177 -8.67 1.51 -14.13
CA VAL A 177 -9.52 1.78 -12.97
C VAL A 177 -10.92 1.24 -13.27
N VAL A 178 -11.47 0.44 -12.36
CA VAL A 178 -12.90 0.07 -12.39
C VAL A 178 -13.68 0.87 -11.35
N ASN A 179 -14.95 1.11 -11.69
CA ASN A 179 -15.86 2.12 -11.15
C ASN A 179 -15.75 2.37 -9.65
#